data_AF-A0A448WNW9-F1
#
_entry.id   AF-A0A448WNW9-F1
#
_cell.length_a   1.000
_cell.length_b   1.000
_cell.length_c   1.000
_cell.angle_alpha   90.00
_cell.angle_beta   90.00
_cell.angle_gamma   90.00
#
_symmetry.space_group_name_H-M   'P 1'
#
loop_
_entity.id
_entity.type
_entity.pdbx_description
1 polymer ?
#
loop_
_entity_poly.entity_id
_entity_poly.type
_entity_poly.pdbx_seq_one_letter_code
_entity_poly.pdbx_strand_id
1 'polypeptide(L)'
;MLFIYITASKFSYMYLTQINQAMAYKAHINRLMRHRCRLIGLNSTDPGSISGTGLSMGAMYWQLNDVWSAPTWSTLDATGQWKMAHYQVRGSGLPRYKLTSPIRSN
;
A
#
# COMPACT_ATOMS: atom_id res chain seq x y z
N MET A 1 6.79 -1.44 37.94
CA MET A 1 5.46 -1.29 37.30
C MET A 1 5.47 -0.30 36.13
N LEU A 2 6.07 0.89 36.26
CA LEU A 2 6.14 1.92 35.19
C LEU A 2 6.93 1.48 33.93
N PHE A 3 8.06 0.76 34.11
CA PHE A 3 8.89 0.27 33.00
C PHE A 3 8.18 -0.74 32.09
N ILE A 4 7.30 -1.57 32.65
CA ILE A 4 6.52 -2.57 31.91
C ILE A 4 5.44 -1.88 31.05
N TYR A 5 4.86 -0.79 31.56
CA TYR A 5 3.85 -0.02 30.84
C TYR A 5 4.45 0.73 29.63
N ILE A 6 5.67 1.26 29.79
CA ILE A 6 6.37 1.98 28.71
C ILE A 6 6.79 1.03 27.59
N THR A 7 7.19 -0.21 27.89
CA THR A 7 7.51 -1.20 26.85
C THR A 7 6.25 -1.72 26.16
N ALA A 8 5.18 -1.99 26.91
CA ALA A 8 3.90 -2.43 26.36
C ALA A 8 3.30 -1.42 25.37
N SER A 9 3.31 -0.12 25.70
CA SER A 9 2.77 0.92 24.81
C SER A 9 3.55 1.06 23.50
N LYS A 10 4.88 0.90 23.55
CA LYS A 10 5.76 0.94 22.37
C LYS A 10 5.47 -0.20 21.39
N PHE A 11 5.28 -1.42 21.88
CA PHE A 11 4.95 -2.57 21.00
C PHE A 11 3.59 -2.41 20.32
N SER A 12 2.58 -1.92 21.05
CA SER A 12 1.25 -1.64 20.47
C SER A 12 1.31 -0.59 19.36
N TYR A 13 2.11 0.46 19.54
CA TYR A 13 2.28 1.49 18.52
C TYR A 13 3.01 0.97 17.28
N MET A 14 4.10 0.22 17.45
CA MET A 14 4.83 -0.42 16.33
C MET A 14 3.96 -1.39 15.53
N TYR A 15 3.04 -2.09 16.21
CA TYR A 15 2.08 -2.96 15.55
C TYR A 15 1.06 -2.17 14.71
N LEU A 16 0.50 -1.09 15.27
CA LEU A 16 -0.45 -0.22 14.58
C LEU A 16 0.15 0.43 13.33
N THR A 17 1.39 0.93 13.41
CA THR A 17 2.06 1.54 12.27
C THR A 17 2.32 0.52 11.15
N GLN A 18 2.70 -0.71 11.49
CA GLN A 18 2.87 -1.79 10.51
C GLN A 18 1.56 -2.17 9.79
N ILE A 19 0.43 -2.23 10.52
CA ILE A 19 -0.88 -2.45 9.92
C ILE A 19 -1.24 -1.30 8.98
N ASN A 20 -1.06 -0.05 9.43
CA ASN A 20 -1.39 1.12 8.64
C ASN A 20 -0.58 1.16 7.33
N GLN A 21 0.73 0.93 7.40
CA GLN A 21 1.61 0.83 6.23
C GLN A 21 1.14 -0.29 5.28
N ALA A 22 0.85 -1.48 5.82
CA ALA A 22 0.40 -2.62 5.02
C ALA A 22 -0.92 -2.36 4.29
N MET A 23 -1.89 -1.73 4.96
CA MET A 23 -3.18 -1.38 4.38
C MET A 23 -3.05 -0.29 3.31
N ALA A 24 -2.20 0.72 3.54
CA ALA A 24 -1.92 1.78 2.57
C ALA A 24 -1.31 1.21 1.28
N TYR A 25 -0.30 0.33 1.39
CA TYR A 25 0.32 -0.33 0.24
C TYR A 25 -0.67 -1.19 -0.52
N LYS A 26 -1.47 -2.01 0.18
CA LYS A 26 -2.51 -2.81 -0.46
C LYS A 26 -3.51 -1.93 -1.20
N ALA A 27 -3.99 -0.85 -0.59
CA ALA A 27 -4.94 0.06 -1.22
C ALA A 27 -4.37 0.71 -2.49
N HIS A 28 -3.12 1.20 -2.42
CA HIS A 28 -2.47 1.86 -3.54
C HIS A 28 -2.18 0.90 -4.70
N ILE A 29 -1.60 -0.26 -4.40
CA ILE A 29 -1.35 -1.32 -5.39
C ILE A 29 -2.67 -1.75 -6.04
N ASN A 30 -3.71 -2.02 -5.24
CA ASN A 30 -5.01 -2.41 -5.77
C ASN A 30 -5.62 -1.32 -6.65
N ARG A 31 -5.44 -0.04 -6.33
CA ARG A 31 -5.89 1.07 -7.18
C ARG A 31 -5.17 1.01 -8.52
N LEU A 32 -3.85 0.94 -8.54
CA LEU A 32 -3.07 0.88 -9.78
C LEU A 32 -3.43 -0.35 -10.62
N MET A 33 -3.56 -1.52 -10.01
CA MET A 33 -3.94 -2.75 -10.71
C MET A 33 -5.35 -2.65 -11.34
N ARG A 34 -6.31 -2.00 -10.68
CA ARG A 34 -7.66 -1.78 -11.24
C ARG A 34 -7.69 -0.77 -12.39
N HIS A 35 -6.74 0.16 -12.44
CA HIS A 35 -6.67 1.19 -13.48
C HIS A 35 -5.79 0.79 -14.69
N ARG A 36 -5.30 -0.45 -14.74
CA ARG A 36 -4.54 -1.00 -15.88
C ARG A 36 -5.25 -0.86 -17.24
N CYS A 37 -6.57 -1.01 -17.25
CA CYS A 37 -7.39 -0.98 -18.48
C CYS A 37 -8.47 0.11 -18.45
N ARG A 38 -8.30 1.14 -17.61
CA ARG A 38 -9.29 2.21 -17.45
C ARG A 38 -8.69 3.56 -17.78
N LEU A 39 -9.30 4.22 -18.75
CA LEU A 39 -9.10 5.64 -19.03
C LEU A 39 -10.18 6.44 -18.29
N ILE A 40 -9.79 7.55 -17.68
CA ILE A 40 -10.68 8.49 -17.00
C ILE A 40 -10.59 9.81 -17.76
N GLY A 41 -11.74 10.38 -18.14
CA GLY A 41 -11.84 11.70 -18.80
C GLY A 41 -12.01 11.68 -20.32
N LEU A 42 -12.50 10.58 -20.91
CA LEU A 42 -12.70 10.47 -22.37
C LEU A 42 -14.11 10.88 -22.86
N ASN A 43 -14.91 11.49 -21.98
CA ASN A 43 -16.19 12.11 -22.28
C ASN A 43 -16.02 13.62 -22.36
N SER A 44 -15.80 14.09 -23.58
CA SER A 44 -15.45 15.44 -24.00
C SER A 44 -16.54 16.48 -23.74
N THR A 45 -16.39 17.28 -22.68
CA THR A 45 -16.93 18.67 -22.63
C THR A 45 -15.91 19.70 -22.15
N ASP A 46 -14.74 19.28 -21.65
CA ASP A 46 -13.71 20.18 -21.13
C ASP A 46 -12.62 20.43 -22.20
N PRO A 47 -12.55 21.62 -22.82
CA PRO A 47 -11.67 21.91 -23.95
C PRO A 47 -10.16 21.86 -23.64
N GLY A 48 -9.78 21.64 -22.37
CA GLY A 48 -8.40 21.50 -21.90
C GLY A 48 -8.00 20.07 -21.50
N SER A 49 -8.93 19.10 -21.47
CA SER A 49 -8.64 17.72 -21.04
C SER A 49 -8.32 16.80 -22.23
N ILE A 50 -7.26 17.14 -22.97
CA ILE A 50 -6.75 16.31 -24.09
C ILE A 50 -5.98 15.08 -23.56
N SER A 51 -5.63 15.07 -22.27
CA SER A 51 -4.91 13.99 -21.62
C SER A 51 -5.86 13.11 -20.80
N GLY A 52 -6.42 12.07 -21.41
CA GLY A 52 -7.03 10.99 -20.64
C GLY A 52 -6.01 10.42 -19.65
N THR A 53 -6.36 10.39 -18.35
CA THR A 53 -5.47 9.84 -17.31
C THR A 53 -5.86 8.40 -17.00
N GLY A 54 -4.89 7.51 -16.83
CA GLY A 54 -5.17 6.09 -16.60
C GLY A 54 -4.07 5.16 -17.10
N LEU A 55 -4.44 3.91 -17.40
CA LEU A 55 -3.57 2.86 -17.95
C LEU A 55 -2.30 2.63 -17.10
N SER A 56 -2.48 2.43 -15.80
CA SER A 56 -1.35 2.17 -14.90
C SER A 56 -0.72 0.81 -15.20
N MET A 57 0.34 0.76 -16.01
CA MET A 57 0.95 -0.50 -16.46
C MET A 57 1.80 -1.21 -15.40
N GLY A 58 2.18 -0.51 -14.33
CA GLY A 58 3.04 -1.04 -13.28
C GLY A 58 2.88 -0.32 -11.96
N ALA A 59 3.24 -1.01 -10.87
CA ALA A 59 3.28 -0.45 -9.53
C ALA A 59 4.54 -0.95 -8.84
N MET A 60 5.49 -0.06 -8.61
CA MET A 60 6.68 -0.31 -7.78
C MET A 60 6.55 0.55 -6.54
N TYR A 61 6.62 -0.07 -5.37
CA TYR A 61 6.60 0.67 -4.11
C TYR A 61 8.04 0.93 -3.66
N TRP A 62 8.23 2.09 -3.04
CA TRP A 62 9.47 2.43 -2.36
C TRP A 62 9.27 2.21 -0.85
N GLN A 63 10.14 1.53 -0.13
CA GLN A 63 11.41 0.88 -0.50
C GLN A 63 11.29 -0.64 -0.32
N LEU A 64 12.18 -1.43 -0.93
CA LEU A 64 12.18 -2.89 -0.72
C LEU A 64 12.77 -3.25 0.64
N ASN A 65 14.03 -2.92 0.87
CA ASN A 65 14.84 -3.31 2.03
C ASN A 65 15.51 -2.12 2.73
N ASP A 66 15.77 -2.26 4.03
CA ASP A 66 16.59 -1.31 4.79
C ASP A 66 18.08 -1.64 4.77
N VAL A 67 18.91 -0.61 4.88
CA VAL A 67 20.37 -0.72 5.09
C VAL A 67 20.72 -0.78 6.58
N TRP A 68 19.86 -0.24 7.45
CA TRP A 68 20.08 -0.14 8.90
C TRP A 68 18.76 -0.27 9.69
N SER A 69 18.84 -0.58 10.99
CA SER A 69 17.66 -0.71 11.85
C SER A 69 17.04 0.65 12.18
N ALA A 70 16.11 1.08 11.34
CA ALA A 70 15.40 2.36 11.48
C ALA A 70 13.92 2.21 11.06
N PRO A 71 13.01 3.08 11.55
CA PRO A 71 11.66 3.15 11.02
C PRO A 71 11.68 3.76 9.61
N THR A 72 11.34 2.95 8.61
CA THR A 72 11.40 3.34 7.19
C THR A 72 10.20 2.80 6.41
N TRP A 73 10.11 3.20 5.14
CA TRP A 73 9.15 2.69 4.16
C TRP A 73 9.54 1.33 3.56
N SER A 74 10.53 0.63 4.11
CA SER A 74 10.88 -0.70 3.61
C SER A 74 9.83 -1.74 4.01
N THR A 75 9.83 -2.87 3.30
CA THR A 75 9.04 -4.05 3.68
C THR A 75 9.91 -5.18 4.24
N LEU A 76 11.22 -5.07 4.08
CA LEU A 76 12.23 -5.96 4.65
C LEU A 76 13.11 -5.16 5.62
N ASP A 77 13.22 -5.66 6.85
CA ASP A 77 14.16 -5.13 7.83
C ASP A 77 15.62 -5.31 7.39
N ALA A 78 16.53 -4.56 8.01
CA ALA A 78 17.97 -4.66 7.75
C ALA A 78 18.54 -6.06 8.05
N THR A 79 17.88 -6.83 8.93
CA THR A 79 18.21 -8.23 9.25
C THR A 79 17.53 -9.25 8.33
N GLY A 80 16.81 -8.78 7.29
CA GLY A 80 16.08 -9.62 6.34
C GLY A 80 14.74 -10.16 6.84
N GLN A 81 14.27 -9.70 8.01
CA GLN A 81 12.95 -10.06 8.53
C GLN A 81 11.83 -9.41 7.70
N TRP A 82 10.72 -10.12 7.55
CA TRP A 82 9.58 -9.65 6.76
C TRP A 82 8.64 -8.83 7.62
N LYS A 83 8.41 -7.57 7.24
CA LYS A 83 7.37 -6.73 7.85
C LYS A 83 5.99 -7.17 7.35
N MET A 84 4.93 -6.84 8.10
CA MET A 84 3.54 -7.13 7.69
C MET A 84 3.20 -6.66 6.27
N ALA A 85 3.76 -5.52 5.86
CA ALA A 85 3.58 -4.96 4.53
C ALA A 85 4.08 -5.91 3.42
N HIS A 86 5.16 -6.67 3.63
CA HIS A 86 5.69 -7.61 2.64
C HIS A 86 4.71 -8.76 2.36
N TYR A 87 4.11 -9.32 3.41
CA TYR A 87 3.09 -10.37 3.30
C TYR A 87 1.84 -9.89 2.56
N GLN A 88 1.41 -8.66 2.82
CA GLN A 88 0.24 -8.08 2.14
C GLN A 88 0.48 -7.84 0.65
N VAL A 89 1.64 -7.32 0.28
CA VAL A 89 2.03 -7.11 -1.12
C VAL A 89 2.09 -8.43 -1.89
N ARG A 90 2.69 -9.47 -1.31
CA ARG A 90 2.74 -10.82 -1.91
C ARG A 90 1.35 -11.34 -2.26
N GLY A 91 0.38 -11.14 -1.37
CA GLY A 91 -1.00 -11.51 -1.64
C GLY A 91 -1.69 -10.64 -2.68
N SER A 92 -1.34 -9.35 -2.80
CA SER A 92 -1.97 -8.42 -3.77
C SER A 92 -1.58 -8.68 -5.22
N GLY A 93 -0.41 -9.28 -5.47
CA GLY A 93 0.05 -9.61 -6.82
C GLY A 93 -0.62 -10.85 -7.45
N LEU A 94 -1.33 -11.66 -6.65
CA LEU A 94 -2.06 -12.81 -7.17
C LEU A 94 -3.32 -12.34 -7.93
N PRO A 95 -3.66 -12.97 -9.07
CA PRO A 95 -4.91 -12.70 -9.77
C PRO A 95 -6.09 -13.13 -8.88
N ARG A 96 -6.58 -12.19 -8.06
CA ARG A 96 -7.72 -12.41 -7.16
C ARG A 96 -9.02 -11.96 -7.80
N TYR A 97 -9.99 -12.86 -7.83
CA TYR A 97 -11.39 -12.48 -7.94
C TYR A 97 -11.80 -11.72 -6.66
N LYS A 98 -12.48 -10.61 -6.84
CA LYS A 98 -12.74 -9.52 -5.88
C LYS A 98 -13.04 -9.98 -4.43
N LEU A 99 -12.36 -9.37 -3.45
CA LEU A 99 -12.82 -9.35 -2.04
C LEU A 99 -12.69 -7.99 -1.31
N THR A 100 -12.19 -6.93 -1.95
CA THR A 100 -12.17 -5.60 -1.31
C THR A 100 -12.42 -4.48 -2.32
N SER A 101 -13.70 -4.28 -2.66
CA SER A 101 -14.16 -2.95 -3.05
C SER A 101 -14.40 -2.15 -1.77
N PRO A 102 -13.77 -0.97 -1.58
CA PRO A 102 -14.42 0.03 -0.75
C PRO A 102 -15.74 0.37 -1.44
N ILE A 103 -16.81 0.42 -0.65
CA ILE A 103 -18.14 0.87 -1.04
C ILE A 103 -17.98 2.13 -1.91
N ARG A 104 -18.36 2.03 -3.17
CA ARG A 104 -18.70 3.20 -3.97
C ARG A 104 -20.21 3.30 -3.89
N SER A 105 -20.70 4.02 -2.90
CA SER A 105 -22.04 4.58 -2.94
C SER A 105 -22.05 5.59 -4.08
N ASN A 106 -22.82 5.30 -5.12
CA ASN A 106 -23.67 6.26 -5.80
C ASN A 106 -24.99 5.53 -6.04
#